data_AF-A0A7J4XD38-F1
#
_entry.id   AF-A0A7J4XD38-F1
#
_cell.length_a   1.000
_cell.length_b   1.000
_cell.length_c   1.000
_cell.angle_alpha   90.00
_cell.angle_beta   90.00
_cell.angle_gamma   90.00
#
_symmetry.space_group_name_H-M   'P 1'
#
loop_
_entity.id
_entity.type
_entity.pdbx_description
1 polymer ?
#
loop_
_entity_poly.entity_id
_entity_poly.type
_entity_poly.pdbx_seq_one_letter_code
_entity_poly.pdbx_strand_id
1 'polypeptide(L)'
;MANWNLAEKQIYKLLKHPFQKEKSDIESITAAYLEFVEELFDYLNKENDNKTRIRQLNMSYIDFGTIKALEETSPTENSKLKIIYLDKLLSLINMEQELIYRQMEYPKFFINIESDWKSPFYLNSEVIKIIDIMELVCGIFYIKDGIIRIDNKDIFLSDISRIFEKMFNISFGDIYKKEIAVIKRKPTKITDFLDRLKLAIIKKSKDNGYDYF
;
A
#
# COMPACT_ATOMS: atom_id res chain seq x y z
N MET A 1 16.65 -5.86 2.81
CA MET A 1 15.92 -6.85 2.00
C MET A 1 15.46 -7.93 2.94
N ALA A 2 14.17 -8.29 2.91
CA ALA A 2 13.70 -9.42 3.70
C ALA A 2 14.43 -10.68 3.19
N ASN A 3 15.16 -11.36 4.08
CA ASN A 3 15.94 -12.55 3.73
C ASN A 3 14.96 -13.71 3.52
N TRP A 4 14.45 -13.88 2.30
CA TRP A 4 13.69 -15.08 1.96
C TRP A 4 14.66 -16.20 1.60
N ASN A 5 14.80 -17.18 2.50
CA ASN A 5 15.58 -18.38 2.25
C ASN A 5 14.69 -19.61 2.40
N LEU A 6 14.40 -20.28 1.28
CA LEU A 6 13.54 -21.47 1.28
C LEU A 6 14.16 -22.63 2.09
N ALA A 7 15.50 -22.76 2.06
CA ALA A 7 16.19 -23.86 2.74
C ALA A 7 16.05 -23.81 4.26
N GLU A 8 15.77 -22.63 4.82
CA GLU A 8 15.55 -22.44 6.24
C GLU A 8 14.12 -22.80 6.68
N LYS A 9 13.18 -22.86 5.73
CA LYS A 9 11.75 -23.10 5.99
C LYS A 9 11.49 -24.51 6.46
N GLN A 10 10.69 -24.64 7.51
CA GLN A 10 10.42 -25.92 8.12
C GLN A 10 9.73 -26.88 7.16
N ILE A 11 8.81 -26.37 6.33
CA ILE A 11 8.13 -27.18 5.32
C ILE A 11 9.11 -27.76 4.29
N TYR A 12 10.12 -26.99 3.88
CA TYR A 12 11.13 -27.43 2.92
C TYR A 12 11.99 -28.55 3.52
N LYS A 13 12.45 -28.38 4.77
CA LYS A 13 13.23 -29.40 5.49
C LYS A 13 12.45 -30.71 5.65
N LEU A 14 11.19 -30.62 6.05
CA LEU A 14 10.31 -31.78 6.26
C LEU A 14 10.04 -32.53 4.96
N LEU A 15 9.68 -31.82 3.88
CA LEU A 15 9.37 -32.46 2.60
C LEU A 15 10.60 -33.09 1.95
N LYS A 16 11.78 -32.50 2.13
CA LYS A 16 13.07 -33.04 1.64
C LYS A 16 13.57 -34.24 2.44
N HIS A 17 13.08 -34.49 3.65
CA HIS A 17 13.58 -35.56 4.51
C HIS A 17 13.11 -36.96 4.05
N PRO A 18 13.98 -37.97 3.92
CA PRO A 18 13.64 -39.25 3.27
C PRO A 18 12.66 -40.15 4.06
N PHE A 19 12.41 -39.88 5.35
CA PHE A 19 11.52 -40.71 6.19
C PHE A 19 10.64 -39.88 7.13
N GLN A 20 9.34 -40.16 7.18
CA GLN A 20 8.34 -39.51 8.05
C GLN A 20 7.28 -40.54 8.49
N LYS A 21 7.59 -41.37 9.50
CA LYS A 21 6.83 -42.61 9.77
C LYS A 21 5.62 -42.46 10.71
N GLU A 22 5.41 -41.31 11.35
CA GLU A 22 4.46 -41.19 12.46
C GLU A 22 3.32 -40.18 12.21
N LYS A 23 2.19 -40.36 12.89
CA LYS A 23 1.04 -39.42 12.84
C LYS A 23 1.45 -37.99 13.25
N SER A 24 2.42 -37.87 14.15
CA SER A 24 3.08 -36.62 14.55
C SER A 24 3.72 -35.88 13.36
N ASP A 25 4.14 -36.61 12.31
CA ASP A 25 4.72 -36.02 11.10
C ASP A 25 3.66 -35.31 10.25
N ILE A 26 2.41 -35.79 10.23
CA ILE A 26 1.32 -35.16 9.47
C ILE A 26 0.93 -33.81 10.09
N GLU A 27 0.80 -33.77 11.41
CA GLU A 27 0.53 -32.54 12.16
C GLU A 27 1.69 -31.55 12.00
N SER A 28 2.93 -32.05 11.98
CA SER A 28 4.14 -31.24 11.76
C SER A 28 4.20 -30.64 10.35
N ILE A 29 3.89 -31.40 9.30
CA ILE A 29 3.84 -30.88 7.92
C ILE A 29 2.71 -29.87 7.76
N THR A 30 1.56 -30.11 8.41
CA THR A 30 0.43 -29.17 8.36
C THR A 30 0.77 -27.83 9.01
N ALA A 31 1.35 -27.86 10.22
CA ALA A 31 1.79 -26.65 10.91
C ALA A 31 2.85 -25.91 10.09
N ALA A 32 3.85 -26.62 9.57
CA ALA A 32 4.91 -26.04 8.75
C ALA A 32 4.38 -25.44 7.43
N TYR A 33 3.33 -26.02 6.84
CA TYR A 33 2.66 -25.45 5.67
C TYR A 33 1.97 -24.13 6.00
N LEU A 34 1.24 -24.05 7.12
CA LEU A 34 0.55 -22.83 7.53
C LEU A 34 1.56 -21.72 7.86
N GLU A 35 2.63 -22.05 8.58
CA GLU A 35 3.75 -21.14 8.85
C GLU A 35 4.35 -20.61 7.54
N PHE A 36 4.61 -21.48 6.56
CA PHE A 36 5.12 -21.06 5.26
C PHE A 36 4.18 -20.11 4.53
N VAL A 37 2.86 -20.36 4.57
CA VAL A 37 1.86 -19.47 3.95
C VAL A 37 1.91 -18.08 4.56
N GLU A 38 1.91 -18.00 5.90
CA GLU A 38 1.99 -16.72 6.62
C GLU A 38 3.27 -15.96 6.28
N GLU A 39 4.42 -16.63 6.36
CA GLU A 39 5.71 -16.03 6.02
C GLU A 39 5.79 -15.59 4.56
N LEU A 40 5.22 -16.37 3.63
CA LEU A 40 5.18 -16.05 2.20
C LEU A 40 4.39 -14.77 1.96
N PHE A 41 3.19 -14.69 2.53
CA PHE A 41 2.35 -13.48 2.42
C PHE A 41 3.05 -12.28 3.04
N ASP A 42 3.66 -12.44 4.21
CA ASP A 42 4.44 -11.40 4.86
C ASP A 42 5.58 -10.89 3.98
N TYR A 43 6.33 -11.81 3.35
CA TYR A 43 7.40 -11.45 2.41
C TYR A 43 6.86 -10.71 1.19
N LEU A 44 5.82 -11.24 0.55
CA LEU A 44 5.22 -10.66 -0.64
C LEU A 44 4.56 -9.31 -0.40
N ASN A 45 4.09 -9.04 0.82
CA ASN A 45 3.52 -7.76 1.22
C ASN A 45 4.60 -6.72 1.58
N LYS A 46 5.75 -7.15 2.09
CA LYS A 46 6.87 -6.25 2.46
C LYS A 46 7.77 -5.89 1.27
N GLU A 47 7.93 -6.81 0.31
CA GLU A 47 8.71 -6.56 -0.91
C GLU A 47 7.84 -5.83 -1.95
N ASN A 48 8.32 -4.69 -2.44
CA ASN A 48 7.58 -3.86 -3.38
C ASN A 48 8.02 -4.07 -4.84
N ASP A 49 9.21 -4.61 -5.08
CA ASP A 49 9.67 -4.90 -6.42
C ASP A 49 9.09 -6.21 -6.95
N ASN A 50 8.13 -6.11 -7.88
CA ASN A 50 7.48 -7.26 -8.51
C ASN A 50 8.49 -8.21 -9.19
N LYS A 51 9.61 -7.70 -9.73
CA LYS A 51 10.64 -8.56 -10.33
C LYS A 51 11.31 -9.45 -9.29
N THR A 52 11.61 -8.90 -8.12
CA THR A 52 12.17 -9.65 -6.98
C THR A 52 11.17 -10.68 -6.45
N ARG A 53 9.91 -10.28 -6.23
CA ARG A 53 8.82 -11.19 -5.80
C ARG A 53 8.66 -12.37 -6.75
N ILE A 54 8.56 -12.11 -8.06
CA ILE A 54 8.39 -13.15 -9.10
C ILE A 54 9.59 -14.09 -9.14
N ARG A 55 10.83 -13.56 -9.07
CA ARG A 55 12.04 -14.40 -9.02
C ARG A 55 12.05 -15.32 -7.81
N GLN A 56 11.63 -14.83 -6.66
CA GLN A 56 11.60 -15.62 -5.44
C GLN A 56 10.56 -16.74 -5.49
N LEU A 57 9.38 -16.44 -6.03
CA LEU A 57 8.32 -17.41 -6.29
C LEU A 57 8.78 -18.48 -7.29
N ASN A 58 9.42 -18.09 -8.40
CA ASN A 58 9.97 -19.01 -9.40
C ASN A 58 11.02 -19.96 -8.82
N MET A 59 11.96 -19.45 -8.02
CA MET A 59 12.96 -20.30 -7.38
C MET A 59 12.30 -21.32 -6.45
N SER A 60 11.33 -20.88 -5.64
CA SER A 60 10.63 -21.76 -4.72
C SER A 60 9.79 -22.82 -5.46
N TYR A 61 9.19 -22.44 -6.60
CA TYR A 61 8.46 -23.35 -7.47
C TYR A 61 9.35 -24.47 -8.00
N ILE A 62 10.53 -24.12 -8.53
CA ILE A 62 11.49 -25.09 -9.08
C ILE A 62 11.97 -26.05 -8.00
N ASP A 63 12.27 -25.54 -6.81
CA ASP A 63 12.75 -26.34 -5.68
C ASP A 63 11.69 -27.36 -5.22
N PHE A 64 10.44 -26.92 -5.03
CA PHE A 64 9.36 -27.85 -4.68
C PHE A 64 9.01 -28.80 -5.83
N GLY A 65 9.05 -28.34 -7.07
CA GLY A 65 8.84 -29.19 -8.25
C GLY A 65 9.87 -30.31 -8.34
N THR A 66 11.12 -30.02 -7.97
CA THR A 66 12.20 -31.01 -7.90
C THR A 66 11.94 -32.05 -6.83
N ILE A 67 11.52 -31.63 -5.62
CA ILE A 67 11.15 -32.57 -4.54
C ILE A 67 9.99 -33.45 -4.98
N LYS A 68 8.97 -32.87 -5.62
CA LYS A 68 7.81 -33.64 -6.13
C LYS A 68 8.22 -34.69 -7.14
N ALA A 69 9.02 -34.32 -8.13
CA ALA A 69 9.50 -35.28 -9.14
C ALA A 69 10.30 -36.43 -8.52
N LEU A 70 11.08 -36.16 -7.46
CA LEU A 70 11.80 -37.20 -6.73
C LEU A 70 10.85 -38.15 -5.98
N GLU A 71 9.83 -37.62 -5.31
CA GLU A 71 8.81 -38.42 -4.61
C GLU A 71 7.96 -39.26 -5.57
N GLU A 72 7.75 -38.80 -6.81
CA GLU A 72 7.04 -39.55 -7.86
C GLU A 72 7.89 -40.64 -8.49
N THR A 73 9.18 -40.38 -8.73
CA THR A 73 10.09 -41.32 -9.41
C THR A 73 10.71 -42.33 -8.46
N SER A 74 10.87 -41.99 -7.18
CA SER A 74 11.47 -42.82 -6.14
C SER A 74 10.60 -42.81 -4.87
N PRO A 75 9.41 -43.43 -4.92
CA PRO A 75 8.45 -43.32 -3.83
C PRO A 75 8.94 -43.98 -2.55
N THR A 76 8.77 -43.26 -1.45
CA THR A 76 8.87 -43.71 -0.06
C THR A 76 7.48 -44.03 0.47
N GLU A 77 7.42 -44.57 1.69
CA GLU A 77 6.16 -44.92 2.36
C GLU A 77 5.16 -43.74 2.46
N ASN A 78 5.66 -42.50 2.52
CA ASN A 78 4.85 -41.29 2.71
C ASN A 78 4.75 -40.37 1.50
N SER A 79 5.27 -40.79 0.34
CA SER A 79 5.30 -39.95 -0.87
C SER A 79 3.93 -39.41 -1.24
N LYS A 80 2.85 -40.19 -1.06
CA LYS A 80 1.47 -39.72 -1.30
C LYS A 80 1.13 -38.46 -0.52
N LEU A 81 1.45 -38.43 0.78
CA LEU A 81 1.17 -37.28 1.62
C LEU A 81 2.02 -36.08 1.20
N LYS A 82 3.32 -36.30 0.99
CA LYS A 82 4.23 -35.23 0.57
C LYS A 82 3.82 -34.62 -0.76
N ILE A 83 3.44 -35.45 -1.74
CA ILE A 83 2.94 -35.01 -3.05
C ILE A 83 1.73 -34.10 -2.88
N ILE A 84 0.78 -34.42 -1.98
CA ILE A 84 -0.37 -33.55 -1.70
C ILE A 84 0.07 -32.15 -1.22
N TYR A 85 1.02 -32.06 -0.28
CA TYR A 85 1.50 -30.76 0.20
C TYR A 85 2.34 -30.03 -0.85
N LEU A 86 3.13 -30.75 -1.63
CA LEU A 86 3.88 -30.18 -2.75
C LEU A 86 2.93 -29.60 -3.80
N ASP A 87 1.83 -30.29 -4.12
CA ASP A 87 0.78 -29.77 -5.01
C ASP A 87 0.13 -28.51 -4.46
N LYS A 88 -0.17 -28.48 -3.15
CA LYS A 88 -0.69 -27.26 -2.49
C LYS A 88 0.29 -26.10 -2.59
N LEU A 89 1.58 -26.34 -2.33
CA LEU A 89 2.62 -25.30 -2.39
C LEU A 89 2.82 -24.77 -3.81
N LEU A 90 2.92 -25.66 -4.79
CA LEU A 90 3.05 -25.28 -6.20
C LEU A 90 1.82 -24.49 -6.69
N SER A 91 0.62 -24.92 -6.28
CA SER A 91 -0.63 -24.22 -6.60
C SER A 91 -0.68 -22.83 -5.96
N LEU A 92 -0.33 -22.70 -4.68
CA LEU A 92 -0.24 -21.42 -3.98
C LEU A 92 0.74 -20.47 -4.68
N ILE A 93 1.95 -20.95 -4.99
CA ILE A 93 2.97 -20.15 -5.66
C ILE A 93 2.46 -19.66 -7.03
N ASN A 94 1.82 -20.52 -7.80
CA ASN A 94 1.22 -20.14 -9.09
C ASN A 94 0.12 -19.08 -8.93
N MET A 95 -0.75 -19.22 -7.92
CA MET A 95 -1.82 -18.25 -7.64
C MET A 95 -1.25 -16.88 -7.24
N GLU A 96 -0.20 -16.85 -6.42
CA GLU A 96 0.49 -15.60 -6.06
C GLU A 96 1.20 -14.95 -7.25
N GLN A 97 1.81 -15.74 -8.14
CA GLN A 97 2.38 -15.21 -9.38
C GLN A 97 1.31 -14.59 -10.28
N GLU A 98 0.19 -15.30 -10.49
CA GLU A 98 -0.94 -14.78 -11.26
C GLU A 98 -1.48 -13.49 -10.63
N LEU A 99 -1.62 -13.43 -9.30
CA LEU A 99 -2.04 -12.23 -8.60
C LEU A 99 -1.11 -11.04 -8.89
N ILE A 100 0.21 -11.24 -8.86
CA ILE A 100 1.19 -10.20 -9.20
C ILE A 100 1.09 -9.78 -10.67
N TYR A 101 0.90 -10.72 -11.60
CA TYR A 101 0.69 -10.38 -13.01
C TYR A 101 -0.58 -9.57 -13.21
N ARG A 102 -1.69 -9.92 -12.53
CA ARG A 102 -2.93 -9.14 -12.56
C ARG A 102 -2.75 -7.76 -11.93
N GLN A 103 -1.95 -7.63 -10.87
CA GLN A 103 -1.56 -6.33 -10.30
C GLN A 103 -0.86 -5.44 -11.33
N MET A 104 0.03 -6.03 -12.13
CA MET A 104 0.76 -5.31 -13.19
C MET A 104 -0.15 -4.99 -14.39
N GLU A 105 -1.05 -5.90 -14.76
CA GLU A 105 -1.98 -5.75 -15.89
C GLU A 105 -3.10 -4.74 -15.59
N TYR A 106 -3.61 -4.74 -14.34
CA TYR A 106 -4.74 -3.92 -13.92
C TYR A 106 -4.51 -3.19 -12.57
N PRO A 107 -3.51 -2.29 -12.48
CA PRO A 107 -3.10 -1.67 -11.20
C PRO A 107 -4.23 -0.95 -10.47
N LYS A 108 -5.23 -0.43 -11.20
CA LYS A 108 -6.40 0.27 -10.64
C LYS A 108 -7.25 -0.56 -9.66
N PHE A 109 -7.26 -1.89 -9.79
CA PHE A 109 -8.04 -2.77 -8.90
C PHE A 109 -7.27 -3.16 -7.64
N PHE A 110 -5.98 -2.87 -7.60
CA PHE A 110 -5.07 -3.23 -6.51
C PHE A 110 -4.51 -2.00 -5.78
N ILE A 111 -5.15 -0.83 -5.98
CA ILE A 111 -4.82 0.39 -5.23
C ILE A 111 -5.27 0.17 -3.79
N ASN A 112 -4.32 -0.09 -2.91
CA ASN A 112 -4.56 -0.04 -1.48
C ASN A 112 -4.57 1.44 -1.04
N ILE A 113 -5.75 2.08 -1.07
CA ILE A 113 -5.93 3.49 -0.67
C ILE A 113 -5.60 3.69 0.83
N GLU A 114 -5.42 2.59 1.56
CA GLU A 114 -5.22 2.55 3.00
C GLU A 114 -3.75 2.49 3.47
N SER A 115 -2.76 2.27 2.61
CA SER A 115 -1.34 2.17 3.06
C SER A 115 -0.50 3.44 2.77
N ASP A 116 -0.23 4.19 3.84
CA ASP A 116 1.06 4.78 4.20
C ASP A 116 1.69 5.94 3.40
N TRP A 117 0.95 6.71 2.60
CA TRP A 117 1.47 8.04 2.26
C TRP A 117 1.33 8.98 3.46
N LYS A 118 2.42 9.13 4.22
CA LYS A 118 2.60 10.17 5.23
C LYS A 118 3.41 11.32 4.64
N SER A 119 2.84 12.52 4.63
CA SER A 119 3.55 13.68 4.09
C SER A 119 4.83 13.96 4.90
N PRO A 120 5.97 14.29 4.25
CA PRO A 120 7.16 14.76 4.96
C PRO A 120 6.99 16.18 5.52
N PHE A 121 5.92 16.89 5.14
CA PHE A 121 5.65 18.26 5.53
C PHE A 121 4.68 18.33 6.72
N TYR A 122 4.94 19.25 7.63
CA TYR A 122 4.09 19.53 8.78
C TYR A 122 3.66 20.99 8.74
N LEU A 123 2.44 21.26 9.18
CA LEU A 123 1.98 22.63 9.34
C LEU A 123 2.66 23.28 10.55
N ASN A 124 3.39 24.37 10.32
CA ASN A 124 3.81 25.24 11.42
C ASN A 124 2.59 26.02 11.95
N SER A 125 2.00 25.50 13.03
CA SER A 125 0.76 26.01 13.63
C SER A 125 0.92 27.39 14.27
N GLU A 126 2.14 27.90 14.43
CA GLU A 126 2.39 29.28 14.88
C GLU A 126 2.14 30.28 13.75
N VAL A 127 2.44 29.90 12.51
CA VAL A 127 2.42 30.79 11.32
C VAL A 127 1.15 30.61 10.48
N ILE A 128 0.66 29.38 10.35
CA ILE A 128 -0.52 29.02 9.56
C ILE A 128 -1.45 28.18 10.43
N LYS A 129 -2.68 28.63 10.62
CA LYS A 129 -3.68 27.93 11.44
C LYS A 129 -4.45 26.92 10.60
N ILE A 130 -5.05 25.93 11.25
CA ILE A 130 -5.91 24.92 10.58
C ILE A 130 -7.04 25.58 9.79
N ILE A 131 -7.62 26.67 10.33
CA ILE A 131 -8.69 27.41 9.66
C ILE A 131 -8.20 28.14 8.38
N ASP A 132 -6.91 28.43 8.29
CA ASP A 132 -6.30 29.03 7.09
C ASP A 132 -6.16 27.98 5.99
N ILE A 133 -5.82 26.74 6.34
CA ILE A 133 -5.84 25.63 5.38
C ILE A 133 -7.28 25.32 4.95
N MET A 134 -8.25 25.40 5.86
CA MET A 134 -9.66 25.23 5.50
C MET A 134 -10.12 26.31 4.49
N GLU A 135 -9.60 27.53 4.59
CA GLU A 135 -9.87 28.59 3.62
C GLU A 135 -9.44 28.18 2.19
N LEU A 136 -8.27 27.53 2.05
CA LEU A 136 -7.83 26.95 0.78
C LEU A 136 -8.75 25.83 0.31
N VAL A 137 -9.10 24.91 1.20
CA VAL A 137 -9.99 23.78 0.88
C VAL A 137 -11.33 24.29 0.37
N CYS A 138 -11.95 25.25 1.07
CA CYS A 138 -13.21 25.87 0.65
C CYS A 138 -13.05 26.64 -0.68
N GLY A 139 -11.98 27.43 -0.81
CA GLY A 139 -11.72 28.20 -2.03
C GLY A 139 -11.60 27.31 -3.26
N ILE A 140 -10.89 26.19 -3.13
CA ILE A 140 -10.76 25.18 -4.18
C ILE A 140 -12.10 24.47 -4.44
N PHE A 141 -12.80 24.05 -3.38
CA PHE A 141 -14.06 23.30 -3.48
C PHE A 141 -15.17 24.09 -4.18
N TYR A 142 -15.25 25.40 -3.95
CA TYR A 142 -16.31 26.24 -4.53
C TYR A 142 -16.02 26.71 -5.95
N ILE A 143 -14.81 26.52 -6.49
CA ILE A 143 -14.54 26.78 -7.90
C ILE A 143 -15.20 25.66 -8.70
N LYS A 144 -16.32 26.00 -9.33
CA LYS A 144 -17.04 25.09 -10.22
C LYS A 144 -16.11 24.55 -11.30
N ASP A 145 -16.13 23.24 -11.50
CA ASP A 145 -15.32 22.51 -12.48
C ASP A 145 -13.78 22.70 -12.30
N GLY A 146 -13.33 23.29 -11.18
CA GLY A 146 -11.92 23.52 -10.89
C GLY A 146 -11.16 22.26 -10.47
N ILE A 147 -11.87 21.28 -9.89
CA ILE A 147 -11.37 19.93 -9.66
C ILE A 147 -12.37 18.94 -10.27
N ILE A 148 -11.84 17.97 -10.99
CA ILE A 148 -12.60 16.83 -11.52
C ILE A 148 -12.04 15.53 -10.96
N ARG A 149 -12.93 14.60 -10.65
CA ARG A 149 -12.56 13.26 -10.22
C ARG A 149 -12.30 12.39 -11.44
N ILE A 150 -11.29 11.51 -11.38
CA ILE A 150 -10.91 10.66 -12.52
C ILE A 150 -12.04 9.74 -13.00
N ASP A 151 -12.98 9.40 -12.13
CA ASP A 151 -14.17 8.60 -12.44
C ASP A 151 -15.40 9.45 -12.80
N ASN A 152 -15.22 10.76 -12.99
CA ASN A 152 -16.26 11.76 -13.31
C ASN A 152 -17.45 11.79 -12.33
N LYS A 153 -17.28 11.30 -11.10
CA LYS A 153 -18.30 11.45 -10.06
C LYS A 153 -18.16 12.78 -9.34
N ASP A 154 -19.25 13.16 -8.67
CA ASP A 154 -19.30 14.34 -7.83
C ASP A 154 -18.22 14.31 -6.73
N ILE A 155 -17.73 15.50 -6.40
CA ILE A 155 -16.75 15.73 -5.36
C ILE A 155 -17.45 16.35 -4.16
N PHE A 156 -17.16 15.83 -2.98
CA PHE A 156 -17.62 16.38 -1.71
C PHE A 156 -16.48 17.12 -1.01
N LEU A 157 -16.82 18.06 -0.13
CA LEU A 157 -15.85 18.78 0.69
C LEU A 157 -14.93 17.84 1.48
N SER A 158 -15.44 16.70 1.94
CA SER A 158 -14.69 15.66 2.62
C SER A 158 -13.57 15.07 1.77
N ASP A 159 -13.77 14.96 0.46
CA ASP A 159 -12.78 14.38 -0.46
C ASP A 159 -11.53 15.27 -0.51
N ILE A 160 -11.72 16.58 -0.67
CA ILE A 160 -10.62 17.56 -0.71
C ILE A 160 -10.02 17.75 0.68
N SER A 161 -10.85 17.85 1.72
CA SER A 161 -10.39 17.98 3.12
C SER A 161 -9.41 16.87 3.49
N ARG A 162 -9.74 15.62 3.18
CA ARG A 162 -8.90 14.46 3.51
C ARG A 162 -7.54 14.49 2.82
N ILE A 163 -7.45 15.05 1.62
CA ILE A 163 -6.18 15.23 0.91
C ILE A 163 -5.29 16.24 1.66
N PHE A 164 -5.86 17.37 2.08
CA PHE A 164 -5.13 18.40 2.82
C PHE A 164 -4.71 17.93 4.24
N GLU A 165 -5.55 17.16 4.92
CA GLU A 165 -5.19 16.53 6.20
C GLU A 165 -3.95 15.65 6.05
N LYS A 166 -3.92 14.78 5.04
CA LYS A 166 -2.75 13.95 4.72
C LYS A 166 -1.54 14.79 4.30
N MET A 167 -1.75 15.83 3.50
CA MET A 167 -0.68 16.67 2.94
C MET A 167 0.11 17.44 4.01
N PHE A 168 -0.53 17.84 5.11
CA PHE A 168 0.11 18.63 6.16
C PHE A 168 0.21 17.92 7.52
N ASN A 169 -0.18 16.65 7.59
CA ASN A 169 -0.30 15.87 8.82
C ASN A 169 -1.15 16.58 9.89
N ILE A 170 -2.31 17.11 9.49
CA ILE A 170 -3.26 17.81 10.38
C ILE A 170 -4.61 17.08 10.42
N SER A 171 -5.46 17.46 11.38
CA SER A 171 -6.88 17.11 11.35
C SER A 171 -7.75 18.36 11.48
N PHE A 172 -8.76 18.47 10.62
CA PHE A 172 -9.77 19.53 10.68
C PHE A 172 -10.80 19.27 11.79
N GLY A 173 -10.99 18.00 12.19
CA GLY A 173 -12.08 17.57 13.04
C GLY A 173 -13.41 17.63 12.28
N ASP A 174 -14.38 18.38 12.82
CA ASP A 174 -15.68 18.58 12.19
C ASP A 174 -15.57 19.54 10.98
N ILE A 175 -15.41 18.96 9.79
CA ILE A 175 -15.16 19.69 8.53
C ILE A 175 -16.26 20.70 8.20
N TYR A 176 -17.53 20.38 8.46
CA TYR A 176 -18.65 21.28 8.16
C TYR A 176 -18.70 22.45 9.14
N LYS A 177 -18.35 22.24 10.41
CA LYS A 177 -18.17 23.38 11.34
C LYS A 177 -17.01 24.29 10.91
N LYS A 178 -15.92 23.73 10.38
CA LYS A 178 -14.78 24.52 9.87
C LYS A 178 -15.16 25.28 8.61
N GLU A 179 -15.90 24.66 7.70
CA GLU A 179 -16.45 25.29 6.49
C GLU A 179 -17.33 26.49 6.87
N ILE A 180 -18.30 26.28 7.75
CA ILE A 180 -19.18 27.35 8.24
C ILE A 180 -18.36 28.47 8.90
N ALA A 181 -17.31 28.12 9.65
CA ALA A 181 -16.44 29.11 10.27
C ALA A 181 -15.64 29.92 9.23
N VAL A 182 -15.30 29.36 8.08
CA VAL A 182 -14.69 30.10 6.96
C VAL A 182 -15.74 31.04 6.33
N ILE A 183 -16.93 30.54 6.00
CA ILE A 183 -17.99 31.32 5.34
C ILE A 183 -18.50 32.47 6.22
N LYS A 184 -18.66 32.23 7.53
CA LYS A 184 -19.23 33.21 8.48
C LYS A 184 -18.20 34.19 9.06
N ARG A 185 -16.95 34.19 8.58
CA ARG A 185 -15.94 35.15 9.05
C ARG A 185 -16.41 36.59 8.79
N LYS A 186 -15.90 37.52 9.61
CA LYS A 186 -16.10 38.96 9.37
C LYS A 186 -15.63 39.30 7.96
N PRO A 187 -16.31 40.19 7.21
CA PRO A 187 -15.97 40.53 5.83
C PRO A 187 -14.49 40.85 5.59
N THR A 188 -13.84 41.53 6.54
CA THR A 188 -12.41 41.89 6.49
C THR A 188 -11.44 40.73 6.71
N LYS A 189 -11.94 39.55 7.08
CA LYS A 189 -11.15 38.36 7.40
C LYS A 189 -11.57 37.11 6.61
N ILE A 190 -12.51 37.23 5.67
CA ILE A 190 -13.04 36.08 4.94
C ILE A 190 -11.91 35.38 4.16
N THR A 191 -11.03 36.17 3.53
CA THR A 191 -9.95 35.70 2.64
C THR A 191 -8.54 36.10 3.12
N ASP A 192 -8.37 36.39 4.41
CA ASP A 192 -7.13 36.96 4.95
C ASP A 192 -5.90 36.10 4.64
N PHE A 193 -6.06 34.77 4.63
CA PHE A 193 -4.95 33.88 4.30
C PHE A 193 -4.65 33.87 2.79
N LEU A 194 -5.66 33.82 1.93
CA LEU A 194 -5.49 33.95 0.48
C LEU A 194 -4.82 35.29 0.10
N ASP A 195 -5.19 36.38 0.78
CA ASP A 195 -4.58 37.70 0.57
C ASP A 195 -3.11 37.71 0.99
N ARG A 196 -2.77 37.08 2.12
CA ARG A 196 -1.37 36.87 2.53
C ARG A 196 -0.57 36.07 1.49
N LEU A 197 -1.14 34.99 0.93
CA LEU A 197 -0.48 34.18 -0.09
C LEU A 197 -0.24 34.99 -1.37
N LYS A 198 -1.25 35.76 -1.82
CA LYS A 198 -1.14 36.68 -2.95
C LYS A 198 -0.02 37.70 -2.74
N LEU A 199 0.03 38.33 -1.57
CA LEU A 199 1.08 39.29 -1.23
C LEU A 199 2.48 38.66 -1.21
N ALA A 200 2.62 37.43 -0.73
CA ALA A 200 3.89 36.71 -0.72
C ALA A 200 4.41 36.46 -2.15
N ILE A 201 3.52 36.09 -3.08
CA ILE A 201 3.86 35.90 -4.50
C ILE A 201 4.25 37.23 -5.15
N ILE A 202 3.45 38.28 -4.94
CA ILE A 202 3.76 39.63 -5.47
C ILE A 202 5.11 40.09 -4.97
N LYS A 203 5.40 39.97 -3.67
CA LYS A 203 6.70 40.32 -3.10
C LYS A 203 7.83 39.55 -3.79
N LYS A 204 7.68 38.23 -3.96
CA LYS A 204 8.69 37.41 -4.64
C LYS A 204 8.89 37.81 -6.11
N SER A 205 7.82 38.23 -6.79
CA SER A 205 7.87 38.75 -8.16
C SER A 205 8.70 40.03 -8.24
N LYS A 206 8.43 40.99 -7.33
CA LYS A 206 9.17 42.24 -7.21
C LYS A 206 10.64 42.03 -6.88
N ASP A 207 10.92 41.15 -5.91
CA ASP A 207 12.28 40.80 -5.50
C ASP A 207 13.10 40.20 -6.67
N ASN A 208 12.43 39.62 -7.67
CA ASN A 208 13.04 39.06 -8.87
C ASN A 208 13.00 40.02 -10.09
N GLY A 209 12.51 41.26 -9.93
CA GLY A 209 12.48 42.27 -10.99
C GLY A 209 11.39 42.11 -12.05
N TYR A 210 10.37 41.28 -11.81
CA TYR A 210 9.24 41.08 -12.72
C TYR A 210 8.12 42.11 -12.48
N ASP A 211 8.46 43.40 -12.35
CA ASP A 211 7.48 44.47 -12.11
C ASP A 211 6.58 44.67 -13.35
N TYR A 212 5.45 43.97 -13.37
CA TYR A 212 4.33 44.35 -14.25
C TYR A 212 3.58 45.49 -13.59
N PHE A 213 3.85 46.70 -14.08
CA PHE A 213 3.00 47.88 -13.90
C PHE A 213 1.71 47.74 -14.70
#